data_AF-A0A0F3NKT0-F1
#
_entry.id   AF-A0A0F3NKT0-F1
#
_cell.length_a   1.000
_cell.length_b   1.000
_cell.length_c   1.000
_cell.angle_alpha   90.00
_cell.angle_beta   90.00
_cell.angle_gamma   90.00
#
_symmetry.space_group_name_H-M   'P 1'
#
loop_
_entity.id
_entity.type
_entity.pdbx_description
1 polymer ?
#
loop_
_entity_poly.entity_id
_entity_poly.type
_entity_poly.pdbx_seq_one_letter_code
_entity_poly.pdbx_strand_id
1 'polypeptide(L)'
;MMNFITRKHIIKTARKWIGTQFHHQGRLKKNAKCQGGCDCLGLIIGIAKELNIQSKTNLPLHYFDQVNYSLTIEEDLEKNTIYNKIQHLLVHKETLSALPGDILLIKIHHNIWHFAILSYHHKIIHTSTTIQQVTEHKLFPKWYHMIAYVFSFPFIYEDHTNYPTLYYYNTKH
;
A
#
# COMPACT_ATOMS: atom_id res chain seq x y z
N MET A 1 5.11 23.57 -8.01
CA MET A 1 6.35 22.84 -7.66
C MET A 1 6.03 21.36 -7.65
N MET A 2 6.83 20.54 -8.36
CA MET A 2 6.66 19.09 -8.37
C MET A 2 7.09 18.56 -6.99
N ASN A 3 6.18 17.92 -6.26
CA ASN A 3 6.50 17.41 -4.93
C ASN A 3 7.24 16.07 -5.09
N PHE A 4 8.54 16.05 -4.80
CA PHE A 4 9.36 14.85 -4.90
C PHE A 4 9.05 13.90 -3.74
N ILE A 5 8.31 12.82 -4.01
CA ILE A 5 7.94 11.82 -3.01
C ILE A 5 9.02 10.75 -2.96
N THR A 6 9.50 10.41 -1.77
CA THR A 6 10.55 9.40 -1.57
C THR A 6 10.02 8.26 -0.72
N ARG A 7 10.71 7.11 -0.71
CA ARG A 7 10.37 5.98 0.17
C ARG A 7 10.29 6.39 1.64
N LYS A 8 11.18 7.29 2.08
CA LYS A 8 11.19 7.85 3.43
C LYS A 8 9.92 8.64 3.72
N HIS A 9 9.41 9.41 2.75
CA HIS A 9 8.14 10.11 2.88
C HIS A 9 6.98 9.13 3.09
N ILE A 10 6.90 8.06 2.29
CA ILE A 10 5.87 7.01 2.41
C ILE A 10 5.89 6.37 3.80
N ILE A 11 7.05 5.91 4.24
CA ILE A 11 7.19 5.24 5.54
C ILE A 11 6.86 6.20 6.69
N LYS A 12 7.34 7.45 6.62
CA LYS A 12 7.05 8.49 7.63
C LYS A 12 5.55 8.78 7.68
N THR A 13 4.88 8.86 6.54
CA THR A 13 3.43 9.04 6.48
C THR A 13 2.71 7.83 7.04
N ALA A 14 3.05 6.62 6.62
CA ALA A 14 2.47 5.37 7.13
C ALA A 14 2.58 5.27 8.66
N ARG A 15 3.73 5.61 9.25
CA ARG A 15 3.91 5.61 10.71
C ARG A 15 2.99 6.57 11.45
N LYS A 16 2.61 7.70 10.84
CA LYS A 16 1.62 8.62 11.45
C LYS A 16 0.22 8.00 11.55
N TRP A 17 -0.08 6.95 10.79
CA TRP A 17 -1.35 6.23 10.86
C TRP A 17 -1.40 5.21 12.01
N ILE A 18 -0.26 4.81 12.58
CA ILE A 18 -0.20 3.81 13.66
C ILE A 18 -1.16 4.19 14.80
N GLY A 19 -1.99 3.25 15.23
CA GLY A 19 -3.05 3.42 16.22
C GLY A 19 -4.39 3.91 15.66
N THR A 20 -4.52 4.18 14.36
CA THR A 20 -5.83 4.38 13.72
C THR A 20 -6.60 3.07 13.80
N GLN A 21 -7.82 3.09 14.34
CA GLN A 21 -8.59 1.87 14.58
C GLN A 21 -8.94 1.14 13.27
N PHE A 22 -9.14 -0.16 13.36
CA PHE A 22 -9.65 -0.94 12.25
C PHE A 22 -11.12 -0.57 12.03
N HIS A 23 -11.45 -0.21 10.80
CA HIS A 23 -12.82 -0.04 10.34
C HIS A 23 -12.86 -0.53 8.91
N HIS A 24 -13.61 -1.60 8.65
CA HIS A 24 -13.81 -2.11 7.30
C HIS A 24 -14.27 -1.00 6.37
N GLN A 25 -13.57 -0.81 5.25
CA GLN A 25 -13.80 0.27 4.27
C GLN A 25 -13.62 1.71 4.80
N GLY A 26 -13.08 1.89 6.01
CA GLY A 26 -12.79 3.21 6.57
C GLY A 26 -11.63 3.93 5.86
N ARG A 27 -11.62 5.27 5.94
CA ARG A 27 -10.59 6.15 5.36
C ARG A 27 -10.13 7.26 6.31
N LEU A 28 -10.56 7.23 7.57
CA LEU A 28 -10.34 8.32 8.52
C LEU A 28 -9.10 8.05 9.36
N LYS A 29 -8.07 8.89 9.24
CA LYS A 29 -6.91 8.82 10.14
C LYS A 29 -7.28 9.29 11.55
N LYS A 30 -6.68 8.67 12.57
CA LYS A 30 -6.75 9.18 13.94
C LYS A 30 -6.23 10.62 14.04
N ASN A 31 -6.70 11.35 15.05
CA ASN A 31 -6.18 12.65 15.46
C ASN A 31 -6.40 12.86 16.98
N ALA A 32 -6.11 14.06 17.50
CA ALA A 32 -6.21 14.36 18.93
C ALA A 32 -7.65 14.22 19.51
N LYS A 33 -8.69 14.25 18.68
CA LYS A 33 -10.11 14.24 19.08
C LYS A 33 -10.85 12.97 18.68
N CYS A 34 -10.27 12.15 17.79
CA CYS A 34 -10.94 10.99 17.21
C CYS A 34 -9.93 9.87 16.96
N GLN A 35 -10.29 8.64 17.30
CA GLN A 35 -9.46 7.46 17.07
C GLN A 35 -9.38 7.06 15.58
N GLY A 36 -10.22 7.65 14.72
CA GLY A 36 -10.28 7.35 13.29
C GLY A 36 -10.75 5.92 13.01
N GLY A 37 -10.59 5.49 11.77
CA GLY A 37 -10.96 4.17 11.28
C GLY A 37 -10.50 3.97 9.83
N CYS A 38 -9.68 2.94 9.59
CA CYS A 38 -9.38 2.47 8.24
C CYS A 38 -9.20 0.96 8.18
N ASP A 39 -9.25 0.39 6.98
CA ASP A 39 -8.81 -0.98 6.74
C ASP A 39 -7.46 -1.01 6.01
N CYS A 40 -7.02 -2.19 5.57
CA CYS A 40 -5.71 -2.34 4.96
C CYS A 40 -5.58 -1.55 3.63
N LEU A 41 -6.61 -1.54 2.78
CA LEU A 41 -6.61 -0.77 1.54
C LEU A 41 -6.77 0.73 1.82
N GLY A 42 -7.64 1.08 2.78
CA GLY A 42 -7.86 2.46 3.21
C GLY A 42 -6.60 3.12 3.76
N LEU A 43 -5.71 2.37 4.41
CA LEU A 43 -4.38 2.86 4.79
C LEU A 43 -3.54 3.25 3.56
N ILE A 44 -3.50 2.41 2.51
CA ILE A 44 -2.75 2.70 1.27
C ILE A 44 -3.30 3.95 0.59
N ILE A 45 -4.62 4.03 0.43
CA ILE A 45 -5.30 5.20 -0.15
C ILE A 45 -5.04 6.46 0.69
N GLY A 46 -5.11 6.36 2.01
CA GLY A 46 -4.87 7.47 2.94
C GLY A 46 -3.45 8.02 2.82
N ILE A 47 -2.45 7.14 2.75
CA ILE A 47 -1.04 7.52 2.51
C ILE A 47 -0.90 8.22 1.15
N ALA A 48 -1.50 7.67 0.10
CA ALA A 48 -1.44 8.24 -1.24
C ALA A 48 -2.10 9.62 -1.33
N LYS A 49 -3.22 9.81 -0.63
CA LYS A 49 -3.90 11.10 -0.51
C LYS A 49 -3.04 12.13 0.22
N GLU A 50 -2.49 11.80 1.38
CA GLU A 50 -1.64 12.73 2.15
C GLU A 50 -0.39 13.17 1.41
N LEU A 51 0.17 12.29 0.57
CA LEU A 51 1.38 12.58 -0.19
C LEU A 51 1.10 13.09 -1.61
N ASN A 52 -0.17 13.17 -2.04
CA ASN A 52 -0.57 13.48 -3.42
C ASN A 52 0.10 12.57 -4.47
N ILE A 53 0.23 11.28 -4.15
CA ILE A 53 0.80 10.27 -5.04
C ILE A 53 -0.08 10.13 -6.30
N GLN A 54 0.56 10.13 -7.46
CA GLN A 54 -0.09 9.85 -8.74
C GLN A 54 -0.09 8.35 -9.05
N SER A 55 -1.10 7.88 -9.76
CA SER A 55 -1.13 6.56 -10.39
C SER A 55 -0.28 6.55 -11.67
N LYS A 56 -0.06 5.37 -12.26
CA LYS A 56 0.61 5.23 -13.57
C LYS A 56 -0.08 6.00 -14.70
N THR A 57 -1.35 6.36 -14.52
CA THR A 57 -2.13 7.14 -15.49
C THR A 57 -2.04 8.65 -15.26
N ASN A 58 -1.11 9.13 -14.41
CA ASN A 58 -0.93 10.55 -14.07
C ASN A 58 -2.16 11.22 -13.43
N LEU A 59 -2.98 10.45 -12.72
CA LEU A 59 -4.09 10.97 -11.92
C LEU A 59 -3.82 10.70 -10.43
N PRO A 60 -4.30 11.53 -9.50
CA PRO A 60 -4.13 11.28 -8.07
C PRO A 60 -4.66 9.89 -7.70
N LEU A 61 -3.84 9.05 -7.07
CA LEU A 61 -4.18 7.64 -6.85
C LEU A 61 -5.47 7.47 -6.02
N HIS A 62 -5.71 8.40 -5.09
CA HIS A 62 -6.92 8.39 -4.26
C HIS A 62 -8.22 8.70 -5.04
N TYR A 63 -8.15 9.16 -6.30
CA TYR A 63 -9.33 9.30 -7.15
C TYR A 63 -9.90 7.95 -7.61
N PHE A 64 -9.08 6.89 -7.54
CA PHE A 64 -9.51 5.53 -7.83
C PHE A 64 -10.01 4.80 -6.57
N ASP A 65 -10.14 5.50 -5.44
CA ASP A 65 -10.73 4.93 -4.23
C ASP A 65 -12.19 4.55 -4.49
N GLN A 66 -12.54 3.35 -4.06
CA GLN A 66 -13.89 2.82 -4.12
C GLN A 66 -14.19 2.23 -2.75
N VAL A 67 -15.43 2.38 -2.31
CA VAL A 67 -16.00 1.62 -1.18
C VAL A 67 -16.84 0.48 -1.76
N ASN A 68 -17.19 -0.52 -0.95
CA ASN A 68 -17.86 -1.77 -1.37
C ASN A 68 -17.02 -2.70 -2.27
N TYR A 69 -15.69 -2.67 -2.15
CA TYR A 69 -14.84 -3.69 -2.75
C TYR A 69 -14.90 -4.99 -1.95
N SER A 70 -14.76 -6.11 -2.66
CA SER A 70 -14.40 -7.37 -2.07
C SER A 70 -12.89 -7.52 -2.03
N LEU A 71 -12.38 -8.08 -0.95
CA LEU A 71 -10.98 -8.50 -0.83
C LEU A 71 -10.84 -10.02 -0.97
N THR A 72 -11.92 -10.77 -1.25
CA THR A 72 -11.82 -12.21 -1.47
C THR A 72 -11.16 -12.48 -2.84
N ILE A 73 -10.19 -13.38 -2.84
CA ILE A 73 -9.41 -13.71 -4.04
C ILE A 73 -10.29 -14.40 -5.09
N GLU A 74 -11.23 -15.23 -4.67
CA GLU A 74 -12.14 -15.94 -5.57
C GLU A 74 -13.00 -14.97 -6.38
N GLU A 75 -13.66 -14.01 -5.71
CA GLU A 75 -14.41 -12.98 -6.41
C GLU A 75 -13.50 -12.09 -7.26
N ASP A 76 -12.26 -11.87 -6.84
CA ASP A 76 -11.31 -11.07 -7.60
C ASP A 76 -10.86 -11.75 -8.90
N LEU A 77 -10.67 -13.08 -8.88
CA LEU A 77 -10.29 -13.85 -10.06
C LEU A 77 -11.46 -13.97 -11.07
N GLU A 78 -12.69 -14.06 -10.59
CA GLU A 78 -13.89 -14.11 -11.44
C GLU A 78 -14.26 -12.75 -12.02
N LYS A 79 -14.12 -11.68 -11.22
CA LYS A 79 -14.56 -10.32 -11.58
C LYS A 79 -13.42 -9.40 -11.99
N ASN A 80 -12.16 -9.85 -11.93
CA ASN A 80 -10.98 -9.12 -12.39
C ASN A 80 -10.84 -7.74 -11.72
N THR A 81 -11.02 -7.63 -10.40
CA THR A 81 -11.33 -6.35 -9.75
C THR A 81 -10.16 -5.63 -9.10
N ILE A 82 -9.67 -6.10 -7.94
CA ILE A 82 -8.69 -5.39 -7.13
C ILE A 82 -7.27 -5.62 -7.63
N TYR A 83 -6.86 -6.87 -7.91
CA TYR A 83 -5.52 -7.13 -8.44
C TYR A 83 -5.30 -6.38 -9.76
N ASN A 84 -6.23 -6.52 -10.71
CA ASN A 84 -6.15 -5.83 -12.00
C ASN A 84 -6.11 -4.32 -11.88
N LYS A 85 -7.00 -3.73 -11.06
CA LYS A 85 -6.96 -2.29 -10.80
C LYS A 85 -5.59 -1.87 -10.25
N ILE A 86 -5.06 -2.60 -9.28
CA ILE A 86 -3.77 -2.28 -8.66
C ILE A 86 -2.64 -2.38 -9.66
N GLN A 87 -2.55 -3.46 -10.45
CA GLN A 87 -1.51 -3.58 -11.46
C GLN A 87 -1.64 -2.53 -12.57
N HIS A 88 -2.81 -1.95 -12.83
CA HIS A 88 -2.94 -0.82 -13.75
C HIS A 88 -2.57 0.52 -13.12
N LEU A 89 -2.72 0.67 -11.80
CA LEU A 89 -2.50 1.94 -11.10
C LEU A 89 -1.10 2.07 -10.48
N LEU A 90 -0.46 0.95 -10.13
CA LEU A 90 0.82 0.87 -9.45
C LEU A 90 1.89 0.15 -10.28
N VAL A 91 3.15 0.24 -9.85
CA VAL A 91 4.28 -0.43 -10.49
C VAL A 91 4.47 -1.79 -9.88
N HIS A 92 4.24 -2.87 -10.63
CA HIS A 92 4.53 -4.23 -10.17
C HIS A 92 6.05 -4.46 -10.07
N LYS A 93 6.49 -5.21 -9.05
CA LYS A 93 7.89 -5.56 -8.79
C LYS A 93 8.04 -7.04 -8.53
N GLU A 94 9.23 -7.58 -8.82
CA GLU A 94 9.59 -8.93 -8.37
C GLU A 94 9.65 -8.99 -6.84
N THR A 95 9.12 -10.04 -6.25
CA THR A 95 9.04 -10.18 -4.78
C THR A 95 10.41 -10.07 -4.09
N LEU A 96 11.46 -10.63 -4.69
CA LEU A 96 12.82 -10.57 -4.16
C LEU A 96 13.44 -9.15 -4.22
N SER A 97 12.86 -8.25 -5.02
CA SER A 97 13.29 -6.85 -5.18
C SER A 97 12.54 -5.87 -4.28
N ALA A 98 11.72 -6.36 -3.35
CA ALA A 98 10.94 -5.53 -2.44
C ALA A 98 11.84 -4.62 -1.59
N LEU A 99 11.47 -3.34 -1.52
CA LEU A 99 12.19 -2.31 -0.78
C LEU A 99 11.26 -1.59 0.21
N PRO A 100 11.79 -1.03 1.31
CA PRO A 100 10.98 -0.21 2.21
C PRO A 100 10.23 0.89 1.46
N GLY A 101 8.94 1.06 1.74
CA GLY A 101 8.02 1.94 1.03
C GLY A 101 7.16 1.24 -0.02
N ASP A 102 7.52 0.01 -0.42
CA ASP A 102 6.68 -0.82 -1.29
C ASP A 102 5.45 -1.36 -0.54
N ILE A 103 4.42 -1.68 -1.32
CA ILE A 103 3.18 -2.31 -0.89
C ILE A 103 3.29 -3.81 -1.13
N LEU A 104 3.06 -4.59 -0.08
CA LEU A 104 2.94 -6.04 -0.14
C LEU A 104 1.45 -6.39 -0.25
N LEU A 105 1.14 -7.25 -1.22
CA LEU A 105 -0.16 -7.90 -1.34
C LEU A 105 -0.02 -9.35 -0.87
N ILE A 106 -0.62 -9.64 0.27
CA ILE A 106 -0.45 -10.89 1.02
C ILE A 106 -1.74 -11.67 0.95
N LYS A 107 -1.67 -12.96 0.59
CA LYS A 107 -2.79 -13.89 0.63
C LYS A 107 -2.95 -14.43 2.05
N ILE A 108 -3.83 -13.86 2.85
CA ILE A 108 -4.08 -14.32 4.22
C ILE A 108 -5.15 -15.41 4.28
N HIS A 109 -5.44 -15.91 5.49
CA HIS A 109 -6.47 -16.91 5.73
C HIS A 109 -7.83 -16.51 5.09
N HIS A 110 -8.61 -17.53 4.70
CA HIS A 110 -9.87 -17.36 3.95
C HIS A 110 -9.71 -16.74 2.56
N ASN A 111 -8.53 -16.89 1.95
CA ASN A 111 -8.25 -16.39 0.60
C ASN A 111 -8.55 -14.88 0.47
N ILE A 112 -8.10 -14.08 1.44
CA ILE A 112 -8.30 -12.62 1.42
C ILE A 112 -7.01 -11.92 0.98
N TRP A 113 -7.15 -10.92 0.13
CA TRP A 113 -6.12 -9.95 -0.20
C TRP A 113 -5.88 -8.99 0.96
N HIS A 114 -4.66 -8.99 1.49
CA HIS A 114 -4.25 -8.13 2.60
C HIS A 114 -3.11 -7.22 2.20
N PHE A 115 -3.25 -5.93 2.51
CA PHE A 115 -2.30 -4.89 2.12
C PHE A 115 -1.42 -4.47 3.28
N ALA A 116 -0.12 -4.29 3.02
CA ALA A 116 0.83 -3.78 3.98
C ALA A 116 1.91 -2.93 3.32
N ILE A 117 2.44 -1.93 4.02
CA ILE A 117 3.65 -1.21 3.61
C ILE A 117 4.87 -1.89 4.24
N LEU A 118 5.86 -2.27 3.44
CA LEU A 118 7.17 -2.70 3.94
C LEU A 118 7.87 -1.48 4.53
N SER A 119 8.11 -1.42 5.85
CA SER A 119 8.62 -0.21 6.51
C SER A 119 10.12 -0.22 6.76
N TYR A 120 10.69 -1.42 6.92
CA TYR A 120 12.11 -1.70 7.09
C TYR A 120 12.32 -3.21 6.90
N HIS A 121 13.57 -3.68 6.82
CA HIS A 121 13.91 -5.11 6.71
C HIS A 121 12.95 -6.04 7.47
N HIS A 122 12.09 -6.72 6.69
CA HIS A 122 11.02 -7.61 7.18
C HIS A 122 10.09 -7.02 8.25
N LYS A 123 9.83 -5.72 8.26
CA LYS A 123 8.81 -5.06 9.09
C LYS A 123 7.73 -4.48 8.20
N ILE A 124 6.49 -4.64 8.63
CA ILE A 124 5.33 -4.14 7.90
C ILE A 124 4.53 -3.16 8.75
N ILE A 125 3.93 -2.18 8.07
CA ILE A 125 2.88 -1.34 8.62
C ILE A 125 1.58 -1.72 7.91
N HIS A 126 0.59 -2.16 8.67
CA HIS A 126 -0.72 -2.51 8.14
C HIS A 126 -1.80 -2.31 9.19
N THR A 127 -3.06 -2.29 8.73
CA THR A 127 -4.21 -2.40 9.63
C THR A 127 -4.39 -3.86 10.04
N SER A 128 -4.24 -4.15 11.33
CA SER A 128 -4.36 -5.49 11.89
C SER A 128 -5.78 -5.74 12.39
N THR A 129 -6.38 -6.85 11.96
CA THR A 129 -7.67 -7.30 12.49
C THR A 129 -7.55 -7.92 13.88
N THR A 130 -6.37 -8.45 14.25
CA THR A 130 -6.14 -9.00 15.60
C THR A 130 -5.96 -7.89 16.63
N ILE A 131 -5.17 -6.86 16.31
CA ILE A 131 -4.93 -5.71 17.21
C ILE A 131 -6.01 -4.63 17.03
N GLN A 132 -6.87 -4.75 16.01
CA GLN A 132 -7.94 -3.82 15.66
C GLN A 132 -7.47 -2.38 15.39
N GLN A 133 -6.25 -2.21 14.87
CA GLN A 133 -5.70 -0.90 14.49
C GLN A 133 -4.52 -1.01 13.52
N VAL A 134 -4.07 0.11 12.98
CA VAL A 134 -2.80 0.21 12.24
C VAL A 134 -1.63 -0.02 13.21
N THR A 135 -0.75 -0.95 12.86
CA THR A 135 0.41 -1.33 13.67
C THR A 135 1.66 -1.49 12.82
N GLU A 136 2.84 -1.40 13.45
CA GLU A 136 4.13 -1.75 12.84
C GLU A 136 4.74 -2.93 13.61
N HIS A 137 5.02 -4.04 12.92
CA HIS A 137 5.70 -5.18 13.53
C HIS A 137 6.51 -5.98 12.50
N LYS A 138 7.30 -6.94 12.96
CA LYS A 138 8.02 -7.86 12.07
C LYS A 138 7.03 -8.71 11.29
N LEU A 139 7.28 -8.91 10.01
CA LEU A 139 6.56 -9.86 9.18
C LEU A 139 6.77 -11.26 9.77
N PHE A 140 5.68 -11.95 10.04
CA PHE A 140 5.77 -13.30 10.59
C PHE A 140 6.41 -14.24 9.57
N PRO A 141 7.28 -15.19 9.97
CA PRO A 141 7.95 -16.08 9.03
C PRO A 141 7.00 -16.80 8.07
N LYS A 142 5.84 -17.25 8.56
CA LYS A 142 4.79 -17.87 7.73
C LYS A 142 4.28 -16.97 6.59
N TRP A 143 4.32 -15.65 6.76
CA TRP A 143 3.79 -14.71 5.75
C TRP A 143 4.75 -14.45 4.61
N TYR A 144 6.05 -14.80 4.71
CA TYR A 144 6.99 -14.60 3.59
C TYR A 144 6.52 -15.34 2.33
N HIS A 145 6.09 -16.59 2.48
CA HIS A 145 5.57 -17.41 1.37
C HIS A 145 4.14 -17.04 0.95
N MET A 146 3.48 -16.16 1.71
CA MET A 146 2.11 -15.70 1.44
C MET A 146 2.09 -14.35 0.71
N ILE A 147 3.25 -13.70 0.52
CA ILE A 147 3.36 -12.52 -0.34
C ILE A 147 3.14 -12.99 -1.78
N ALA A 148 2.00 -12.61 -2.36
CA ALA A 148 1.67 -12.94 -3.74
C ALA A 148 2.27 -11.93 -4.71
N TYR A 149 2.22 -10.64 -4.36
CA TYR A 149 2.69 -9.56 -5.22
C TYR A 149 3.33 -8.43 -4.42
N VAL A 150 4.21 -7.70 -5.10
CA VAL A 150 4.84 -6.48 -4.57
C VAL A 150 4.59 -5.35 -5.56
N PHE A 151 4.19 -4.20 -5.04
CA PHE A 151 3.95 -2.99 -5.82
C PHE A 151 4.70 -1.80 -5.24
N SER A 152 5.22 -0.94 -6.11
CA SER A 152 5.71 0.39 -5.73
C SER A 152 4.68 1.44 -6.15
N PHE A 153 4.57 2.53 -5.37
CA PHE A 153 3.88 3.70 -5.92
C PHE A 153 4.68 4.23 -7.13
N PRO A 154 3.98 4.77 -8.15
CA PRO A 154 4.62 5.45 -9.27
C PRO A 154 5.37 6.71 -8.86
N PHE A 155 6.34 7.11 -9.66
CA PHE A 155 7.05 8.40 -9.54
C PHE A 155 7.67 8.65 -8.15
N ILE A 156 8.11 7.58 -7.47
CA ILE A 156 8.90 7.71 -6.24
C ILE A 156 10.37 7.97 -6.62
N TYR A 157 10.99 8.93 -5.94
CA TYR A 157 12.39 9.28 -6.04
C TYR A 157 13.17 8.54 -4.97
N GLU A 158 14.35 8.03 -5.33
CA GLU A 158 15.27 7.46 -4.35
C GLU A 158 16.02 8.59 -3.64
N ASP A 159 16.32 8.41 -2.35
CA ASP A 159 17.20 9.31 -1.60
C ASP A 159 18.67 9.05 -2.05
N HIS A 160 18.95 9.22 -3.34
CA HIS A 160 20.29 9.37 -3.87
C HIS A 160 20.44 10.83 -4.18
N THR A 161 21.40 11.47 -3.53
CA THR A 161 21.85 12.82 -3.87
C THR A 161 21.78 13.09 -5.38
N ASN A 162 20.85 13.97 -5.76
CA ASN A 162 20.78 14.77 -6.98
C ASN A 162 20.20 14.29 -8.33
N TYR A 163 19.55 13.13 -8.53
CA TYR A 163 18.74 12.94 -9.78
C TYR A 163 17.53 11.99 -9.63
N PRO A 164 16.43 12.21 -10.38
CA PRO A 164 15.32 11.25 -10.47
C PRO A 164 15.75 9.94 -11.12
N THR A 165 15.72 8.84 -10.38
CA THR A 165 15.60 7.51 -11.00
C THR A 165 14.18 7.37 -11.52
N LEU A 166 13.91 7.84 -12.73
CA LEU A 166 12.70 7.45 -13.46
C LEU A 166 12.83 5.95 -13.71
N TYR A 167 12.02 5.14 -13.03
CA TYR A 167 11.78 3.77 -13.47
C TYR A 167 11.20 3.86 -14.87
N TYR A 168 12.05 3.65 -15.88
CA TYR A 168 11.61 3.53 -17.27
C TYR A 168 10.63 2.37 -17.32
N TYR A 169 9.36 2.67 -17.58
CA TYR A 169 8.35 1.68 -17.91
C TYR A 169 8.77 0.98 -19.19
N ASN A 170 9.43 -0.16 -19.06
CA ASN A 170 9.70 -1.03 -20.20
C ASN A 170 8.41 -1.79 -20.50
N THR A 171 7.48 -1.16 -21.22
CA THR A 171 6.37 -1.85 -21.86
C THR A 171 6.92 -2.60 -23.06
N LYS A 172 7.36 -3.83 -22.83
CA LYS A 172 7.39 -4.87 -23.86
C LYS A 172 6.73 -6.11 -23.27
N HIS A 173 5.49 -6.35 -23.66
CA HIS A 173 4.97 -7.64 -24.13
C HIS A 173 3.65 -7.38 -24.85
#